data_AF-A0A960PM14-F1
#
_entry.id   AF-A0A960PM14-F1
#
_cell.length_a   1.000
_cell.length_b   1.000
_cell.length_c   1.000
_cell.angle_alpha   90.00
_cell.angle_beta   90.00
_cell.angle_gamma   90.00
#
_symmetry.space_group_name_H-M   'P 1'
#
loop_
_entity.id
_entity.type
_entity.pdbx_description
1 polymer ?
#
loop_
_entity_poly.entity_id
_entity_poly.type
_entity_poly.pdbx_seq_one_letter_code
_entity_poly.pdbx_strand_id
1 'polypeptide(L)'
;MRTIRLALGLLLVAAAGCSGEKPSGTPPATYTVRGMVRELPQADRPTSEFAVRHEPIDDFVNPAGKVVGMDSMTMPFPIAKGLDLEGFAIGDPIEMTLVVDWDGDQPVQVTEVRELPPDTELEFRKARPGQ
;
A
#
# COMPACT_ATOMS: atom_id res chain seq x y z
N MET A 1 18.00 -64.81 -39.52
CA MET A 1 18.76 -64.63 -38.25
C MET A 1 19.03 -63.13 -38.10
N ARG A 2 18.53 -62.53 -37.02
CA ARG A 2 18.58 -61.10 -36.70
C ARG A 2 19.86 -60.77 -35.94
N THR A 3 20.64 -59.78 -36.39
CA THR A 3 21.64 -59.08 -35.55
C THR A 3 21.91 -57.69 -36.10
N ILE A 4 21.18 -56.68 -35.60
CA ILE A 4 21.54 -55.26 -35.73
C ILE A 4 22.35 -54.90 -34.48
N ARG A 5 23.61 -54.51 -34.67
CA ARG A 5 24.49 -54.06 -33.58
C ARG A 5 24.19 -52.60 -33.26
N LEU A 6 23.88 -52.37 -31.99
CA LEU A 6 23.46 -51.13 -31.36
C LEU A 6 24.56 -50.05 -31.49
N ALA A 7 24.16 -48.88 -31.95
CA ALA A 7 25.03 -47.72 -32.11
C ALA A 7 25.18 -46.94 -30.79
N LEU A 8 26.43 -46.49 -30.61
CA LEU A 8 26.94 -45.34 -29.88
C LEU A 8 25.94 -44.19 -29.65
N GLY A 9 25.91 -43.63 -28.43
CA GLY A 9 25.20 -42.38 -28.15
C GLY A 9 25.16 -42.00 -26.68
N LEU A 10 26.29 -41.52 -26.15
CA LEU A 10 26.35 -40.78 -24.88
C LEU A 10 25.61 -39.44 -25.08
N LEU A 11 24.48 -39.22 -24.39
CA LEU A 11 23.82 -37.92 -24.38
C LEU A 11 23.57 -37.49 -22.93
N LEU A 12 24.40 -36.52 -22.48
CA LEU A 12 24.17 -35.74 -21.28
C LEU A 12 22.82 -35.03 -21.39
N VAL A 13 21.88 -35.35 -20.50
CA VAL A 13 20.69 -34.52 -20.27
C VAL A 13 21.03 -33.54 -19.17
N ALA A 14 21.35 -32.32 -19.60
CA ALA A 14 21.59 -31.16 -18.76
C ALA A 14 20.32 -30.78 -17.97
N ALA A 15 20.54 -30.32 -16.74
CA ALA A 15 19.53 -29.88 -15.80
C ALA A 15 18.66 -28.74 -16.38
N ALA A 16 17.36 -28.98 -16.53
CA ALA A 16 16.36 -27.93 -16.62
C ALA A 16 15.79 -27.68 -15.21
N GLY A 17 16.65 -27.15 -14.33
CA GLY A 17 16.19 -26.48 -13.12
C GLY A 17 15.58 -25.14 -13.52
N CYS A 18 14.32 -25.15 -13.95
CA CYS A 18 13.52 -23.94 -13.95
C CYS A 18 13.26 -23.59 -12.48
N SER A 19 14.24 -22.97 -11.83
CA SER A 19 13.98 -22.11 -10.68
C SER A 19 13.13 -20.98 -11.23
N GLY A 20 11.81 -21.17 -11.19
CA GLY A 20 10.86 -20.10 -11.37
C GLY A 20 11.14 -19.09 -10.27
N GLU A 21 11.89 -18.05 -10.61
CA GLU A 21 11.95 -16.83 -9.83
C GLU A 21 10.49 -16.38 -9.71
N LYS A 22 9.91 -16.53 -8.51
CA LYS A 22 8.59 -15.96 -8.23
C LYS A 22 8.72 -14.48 -8.59
N PRO A 23 7.80 -13.90 -9.37
CA PRO A 23 7.72 -12.46 -9.51
C PRO A 23 7.68 -11.88 -8.10
N SER A 24 8.74 -11.17 -7.71
CA SER A 24 8.85 -10.56 -6.39
C SER A 24 7.81 -9.47 -6.27
N GLY A 25 6.82 -9.70 -5.39
CA GLY A 25 6.00 -8.69 -4.75
C GLY A 25 5.10 -7.81 -5.63
N THR A 26 4.11 -7.19 -4.99
CA THR A 26 3.46 -6.01 -5.59
C THR A 26 4.37 -4.81 -5.26
N PRO A 27 4.87 -4.04 -6.24
CA PRO A 27 5.71 -2.88 -5.94
C PRO A 27 5.01 -1.92 -4.98
N PRO A 28 5.76 -1.22 -4.10
CA PRO A 28 5.16 -0.22 -3.22
C PRO A 28 4.36 0.81 -4.02
N ALA A 29 3.15 1.08 -3.55
CA ALA A 29 2.27 2.10 -4.11
C ALA A 29 2.31 3.36 -3.22
N THR A 30 2.20 4.53 -3.85
CA THR A 30 2.14 5.82 -3.15
C THR A 30 0.87 6.55 -3.58
N TYR A 31 0.12 7.04 -2.59
CA TYR A 31 -1.14 7.74 -2.80
C TYR A 31 -1.07 9.12 -2.15
N THR A 32 -1.54 10.13 -2.87
CA THR A 32 -1.89 11.42 -2.28
C THR A 32 -3.32 11.32 -1.78
N VAL A 33 -3.52 11.44 -0.48
CA VAL A 33 -4.82 11.26 0.16
C VAL A 33 -5.18 12.53 0.90
N ARG A 34 -6.35 13.10 0.63
CA ARG A 34 -6.89 14.19 1.45
C ARG A 34 -7.87 13.66 2.47
N GLY A 35 -8.05 14.39 3.55
CA GLY A 35 -8.97 13.99 4.59
C GLY A 35 -9.09 15.02 5.70
N MET A 36 -9.85 14.64 6.72
CA MET A 36 -10.04 15.44 7.92
C MET A 36 -9.51 14.69 9.13
N VAL A 37 -8.65 15.33 9.92
CA VAL A 37 -8.14 14.75 11.16
C VAL A 37 -9.29 14.46 12.11
N ARG A 38 -9.36 13.22 12.61
CA ARG A 38 -10.37 12.76 13.59
C ARG A 38 -9.76 12.43 14.93
N GLU A 39 -8.52 11.98 14.95
CA GLU A 39 -7.77 11.69 16.16
C GLU A 39 -6.27 11.92 15.92
N LEU A 40 -5.57 12.31 16.97
CA LEU A 40 -4.12 12.50 16.99
C LEU A 40 -3.53 11.61 18.10
N PRO A 41 -2.32 11.05 17.92
CA PRO A 41 -1.63 10.34 18.99
C PRO A 41 -1.41 11.22 20.22
N GLN A 42 -1.70 10.68 21.40
CA GLN A 42 -1.59 11.36 22.69
C GLN A 42 -0.61 10.60 23.59
N ALA A 43 0.38 11.31 24.12
CA ALA A 43 1.44 10.72 24.94
C ALA A 43 0.90 10.06 26.23
N ASP A 44 -0.21 10.58 26.78
CA ASP A 44 -0.89 10.05 27.96
C ASP A 44 -1.90 8.94 27.63
N ARG A 45 -2.18 8.66 26.36
CA ARG A 45 -3.09 7.59 25.90
C ARG A 45 -2.45 6.73 24.81
N PRO A 46 -1.68 5.69 25.16
CA PRO A 46 -0.97 4.86 24.20
C PRO A 46 -1.84 4.14 23.15
N THR A 47 -3.15 4.04 23.39
CA THR A 47 -4.11 3.47 22.44
C THR A 47 -4.70 4.48 21.47
N SER A 48 -4.37 5.77 21.60
CA SER A 48 -4.77 6.79 20.62
C SER A 48 -3.92 6.69 19.37
N GLU A 49 -4.57 6.85 18.22
CA GLU A 49 -3.96 6.67 16.91
C GLU A 49 -4.10 7.94 16.08
N PHE A 50 -3.30 8.09 15.02
CA PHE A 50 -3.57 9.10 14.01
C PHE A 50 -4.71 8.60 13.13
N ALA A 51 -5.92 9.13 13.33
CA ALA A 51 -7.10 8.72 12.56
C ALA A 51 -7.59 9.85 11.67
N VAL A 52 -7.88 9.51 10.41
CA VAL A 52 -8.32 10.46 9.38
C VAL A 52 -9.60 9.95 8.75
N ARG A 53 -10.60 10.83 8.59
CA ARG A 53 -11.69 10.58 7.66
C ARG A 53 -11.21 10.97 6.27
N HIS A 54 -10.80 10.00 5.48
CA HIS A 54 -10.17 10.26 4.19
C HIS A 54 -11.21 10.33 3.04
N GLU A 55 -10.84 11.06 1.99
CA GLU A 55 -11.48 11.04 0.67
C GLU A 55 -11.34 9.65 0.02
N PRO A 56 -12.17 9.29 -0.97
CA PRO A 56 -12.03 7.99 -1.62
C PRO A 56 -10.66 7.88 -2.30
N ILE A 57 -10.07 6.69 -2.26
CA ILE A 57 -8.85 6.37 -3.04
C ILE A 57 -9.29 5.43 -4.15
N ASP A 58 -9.65 5.98 -5.32
CA ASP A 58 -10.28 5.21 -6.40
C ASP A 58 -9.34 4.16 -7.00
N ASP A 59 -8.04 4.43 -6.99
CA ASP A 59 -6.98 3.61 -7.57
C ASP A 59 -6.30 2.66 -6.56
N PHE A 60 -6.79 2.58 -5.32
CA PHE A 60 -6.19 1.74 -4.29
C PHE A 60 -6.04 0.28 -4.74
N VAL A 61 -4.82 -0.23 -4.65
CA VAL A 61 -4.42 -1.57 -5.09
C VAL A 61 -4.28 -2.51 -3.90
N ASN A 62 -4.93 -3.67 -3.96
CA ASN A 62 -4.81 -4.72 -2.95
C ASN A 62 -3.48 -5.51 -3.08
N PRO A 63 -3.16 -6.42 -2.13
CA PRO A 63 -1.92 -7.21 -2.16
C PRO A 63 -1.73 -8.09 -3.41
N ALA A 64 -2.82 -8.40 -4.12
CA ALA A 64 -2.79 -9.18 -5.35
C ALA A 64 -2.53 -8.31 -6.60
N GLY A 65 -2.24 -7.02 -6.43
CA GLY A 65 -2.02 -6.08 -7.54
C GLY A 65 -3.31 -5.63 -8.23
N LYS A 66 -4.49 -5.93 -7.67
CA LYS A 66 -5.78 -5.53 -8.26
C LYS A 66 -6.24 -4.19 -7.70
N VAL A 67 -6.61 -3.26 -8.58
CA VAL A 67 -7.32 -2.03 -8.22
C VAL A 67 -8.70 -2.38 -7.66
N VAL A 68 -8.93 -2.05 -6.39
CA VAL A 68 -10.19 -2.29 -5.66
C VAL A 68 -10.81 -1.01 -5.12
N GLY A 69 -10.05 0.09 -5.11
CA GLY A 69 -10.44 1.34 -4.49
C GLY A 69 -10.60 1.26 -2.97
N MET A 70 -10.75 2.42 -2.33
CA MET A 70 -11.01 2.53 -0.89
C MET A 70 -12.05 3.61 -0.64
N ASP A 71 -13.22 3.21 -0.15
CA ASP A 71 -14.31 4.13 0.18
C ASP A 71 -13.85 5.18 1.19
N SER A 72 -14.46 6.37 1.18
CA SER A 72 -14.28 7.32 2.28
C SER A 72 -14.74 6.71 3.60
N MET A 73 -13.82 6.64 4.55
CA MET A 73 -14.09 6.17 5.90
C MET A 73 -13.16 6.87 6.90
N THR A 74 -13.51 6.80 8.18
CA THR A 74 -12.59 7.13 9.27
C THR A 74 -11.82 5.86 9.63
N MET A 75 -10.50 5.91 9.55
CA MET A 75 -9.65 4.80 9.98
C MET A 75 -8.32 5.33 10.53
N PRO A 76 -7.63 4.53 11.36
CA PRO A 76 -6.28 4.84 11.76
C PRO A 76 -5.29 4.66 10.61
N PHE A 77 -4.30 5.53 10.59
CA PHE A 77 -3.18 5.50 9.67
C PHE A 77 -1.89 5.43 10.49
N PRO A 78 -1.11 4.33 10.37
CA PRO A 78 0.22 4.27 10.96
C PRO A 78 1.08 5.41 10.40
N ILE A 79 1.83 6.09 11.25
CA ILE A 79 2.74 7.16 10.85
C ILE A 79 4.18 6.65 10.77
N ALA A 80 4.92 7.11 9.77
CA ALA A 80 6.33 6.78 9.63
C ALA A 80 7.13 7.32 10.84
N LYS A 81 8.21 6.62 11.20
CA LYS A 81 9.09 7.05 12.28
C LYS A 81 9.66 8.44 12.00
N GLY A 82 9.46 9.36 12.94
CA GLY A 82 9.97 10.74 12.85
C GLY A 82 9.09 11.69 12.07
N LEU A 83 7.92 11.25 11.59
CA LEU A 83 6.87 12.15 11.12
C LEU A 83 6.33 12.93 12.33
N ASP A 84 6.38 14.25 12.23
CA ASP A 84 5.87 15.17 13.24
C ASP A 84 4.46 15.63 12.90
N LEU A 85 3.60 15.66 13.92
CA LEU A 85 2.21 16.12 13.83
C LEU A 85 1.97 17.33 14.75
N GLU A 86 3.02 17.98 15.27
CA GLU A 86 2.90 19.24 15.98
C GLU A 86 2.20 20.29 15.11
N GLY A 87 1.24 21.01 15.69
CA GLY A 87 0.47 22.05 15.00
C GLY A 87 -0.88 21.58 14.44
N PHE A 88 -1.03 20.29 14.12
CA PHE A 88 -2.31 19.76 13.66
C PHE A 88 -3.31 19.63 14.80
N ALA A 89 -4.59 19.80 14.48
CA ALA A 89 -5.73 19.68 15.37
C ALA A 89 -6.82 18.77 14.77
N ILE A 90 -7.66 18.23 15.65
CA ILE A 90 -8.88 17.51 15.23
C ILE A 90 -9.77 18.48 14.46
N GLY A 91 -10.21 18.08 13.27
CA GLY A 91 -11.02 18.88 12.37
C GLY A 91 -10.26 19.51 11.21
N ASP A 92 -8.92 19.53 11.26
CA ASP A 92 -8.12 20.12 10.18
C ASP A 92 -8.27 19.33 8.88
N PRO A 93 -8.50 20.01 7.75
CA PRO A 93 -8.35 19.40 6.44
C PRO A 93 -6.85 19.26 6.14
N ILE A 94 -6.46 18.07 5.72
CA ILE A 94 -5.06 17.72 5.44
C ILE A 94 -4.93 16.99 4.12
N GLU A 95 -3.72 17.03 3.56
CA GLU A 95 -3.24 16.10 2.54
C GLU A 95 -2.09 15.29 3.13
N MET A 96 -2.06 14.00 2.84
CA MET A 96 -1.04 13.07 3.32
C MET A 96 -0.53 12.18 2.20
N THR A 97 0.75 11.82 2.29
CA THR A 97 1.38 10.81 1.43
C THR A 97 1.27 9.45 2.12
N LEU A 98 0.44 8.57 1.56
CA LEU A 98 0.26 7.20 2.03
C LEU A 98 1.12 6.26 1.18
N VAL A 99 2.03 5.53 1.81
CA VAL A 99 2.82 4.47 1.19
C VAL A 99 2.28 3.11 1.60
N VAL A 100 2.03 2.25 0.62
CA VAL A 100 1.60 0.87 0.82
C VAL A 100 2.61 -0.08 0.19
N ASP A 101 3.32 -0.82 1.02
CA ASP A 101 4.30 -1.82 0.62
C ASP A 101 3.88 -3.19 1.18
N TRP A 102 3.15 -3.97 0.39
CA TRP A 102 2.56 -5.22 0.86
C TRP A 102 3.58 -6.27 1.34
N ASP A 103 4.84 -6.14 0.93
CA ASP A 103 5.93 -7.05 1.29
C ASP A 103 6.85 -6.45 2.39
N GLY A 104 6.62 -5.20 2.79
CA GLY A 104 7.41 -4.50 3.81
C GLY A 104 6.99 -4.82 5.25
N ASP A 105 7.89 -4.56 6.20
CA ASP A 105 7.64 -4.76 7.64
C ASP A 105 6.47 -3.89 8.16
N GLN A 106 6.23 -2.74 7.53
CA GLN A 106 5.07 -1.89 7.75
C GLN A 106 4.30 -1.72 6.44
N PRO A 107 3.26 -2.53 6.20
CA PRO A 107 2.61 -2.55 4.91
C PRO A 107 1.88 -1.27 4.52
N VAL A 108 1.57 -0.42 5.49
CA VAL A 108 0.87 0.85 5.30
C VAL A 108 1.49 1.88 6.24
N GLN A 109 1.88 3.03 5.71
CA GLN A 109 2.39 4.13 6.51
C GLN A 109 2.14 5.49 5.84
N VAL A 110 1.86 6.51 6.65
CA VAL A 110 1.86 7.90 6.22
C VAL A 110 3.25 8.47 6.41
N THR A 111 3.85 8.98 5.33
CA THR A 111 5.23 9.49 5.33
C THR A 111 5.30 11.01 5.35
N GLU A 112 4.23 11.69 4.94
CA GLU A 112 4.15 13.14 4.92
C GLU A 112 2.71 13.57 5.23
N VAL A 113 2.54 14.69 5.91
CA VAL A 113 1.26 15.34 6.15
C VAL A 113 1.45 16.85 5.99
N ARG A 114 0.49 17.51 5.34
CA ARG A 114 0.44 18.97 5.24
C ARG A 114 -0.97 19.45 5.46
N GLU A 115 -1.10 20.63 6.07
CA GLU A 115 -2.38 21.33 6.18
C GLU A 115 -2.90 21.74 4.79
N LEU A 116 -4.21 21.71 4.65
CA LEU A 116 -4.95 22.33 3.54
C LEU A 116 -5.63 23.61 4.05
N PRO A 117 -6.05 24.52 3.16
CA PRO A 117 -6.86 25.66 3.55
C PRO A 117 -8.10 25.23 4.36
N PRO A 118 -8.50 25.98 5.39
CA PRO A 118 -9.58 25.58 6.31
C PRO A 118 -10.96 25.48 5.64
N ASP A 119 -11.15 26.14 4.49
CA ASP A 119 -12.34 26.11 3.65
C ASP A 119 -12.30 25.03 2.56
N THR A 120 -11.30 24.14 2.59
CA THR A 120 -11.20 23.04 1.63
C THR A 120 -12.41 22.14 1.71
N GLU A 121 -13.16 22.05 0.62
CA GLU A 121 -14.23 21.08 0.45
C GLU A 121 -13.64 19.68 0.23
N LEU A 122 -14.00 18.74 1.11
CA LEU A 122 -13.62 17.33 1.03
C LEU A 122 -14.80 16.49 0.51
N GLU A 123 -14.50 15.57 -0.40
CA GLU A 123 -15.47 14.63 -0.96
C GLU A 123 -15.50 13.32 -0.16
N PHE A 124 -16.62 13.07 0.53
CA PHE A 124 -16.82 11.80 1.24
C PHE A 124 -17.82 10.93 0.52
N ARG A 125 -17.32 9.96 -0.26
CA ARG A 125 -18.14 9.08 -1.11
C ARG A 125 -17.61 7.65 -1.16
N LYS A 126 -18.32 6.79 -1.89
CA LYS A 126 -17.83 5.47 -2.30
C LYS A 126 -16.72 5.61 -3.34
N ALA A 127 -15.76 4.68 -3.30
CA ALA A 127 -14.74 4.57 -4.32
C ALA A 127 -15.35 4.14 -5.65
N ARG A 128 -14.68 4.52 -6.74
CA ARG A 128 -15.05 4.20 -8.11
C ARG A 128 -13.84 3.58 -8.82
N PRO A 129 -13.57 2.29 -8.56
CA PRO A 129 -12.37 1.63 -9.10
C PRO A 129 -12.42 1.55 -10.63
N GLY A 130 -11.33 1.96 -11.28
CA GLY A 130 -11.16 1.85 -12.74
C GLY A 130 -11.98 2.84 -13.57
N GLN A 131 -12.46 3.93 -12.98
CA GLN A 131 -13.06 5.07 -13.70
C GLN A 131 -12.02 6.08 -14.16
#